data_AF-A0A934L340-F1
#
_entry.id   AF-A0A934L340-F1
#
_cell.length_a   1.000
_cell.length_b   1.000
_cell.length_c   1.000
_cell.angle_alpha   90.00
_cell.angle_beta   90.00
_cell.angle_gamma   90.00
#
_symmetry.space_group_name_H-M   'P 1'
#
loop_
_entity.id
_entity.type
_entity.pdbx_description
1 polymer ?
#
loop_
_entity_poly.entity_id
_entity_poly.type
_entity_poly.pdbx_seq_one_letter_code
_entity_poly.pdbx_strand_id
1 'polypeptide(L)'
;MRRTWIAGALCALSITAVLPAQGGQESSEHIRREIDERQQAMREGRVVRSNVRITLRLRNGSRLKGVVKDGRFVERPQGLEFLPTEMTEDDAGIRLWYYNDTNSFIFLPYTTIAYHKIGDRLTDDEVRRIAAELDKKAEERSRLKVDPDQTGEATGDGTNGEAQSDLPVLADEQKALLAEFPPEQGWGYDRMRELEARKIRIGVYPNEKEQKFLDSFEAWNQAFQLWQQIEELKRNAAPSGEVAPTGEAGTEGAGTPPPIGALPGTPGGLPTAQKGATKTGAKDGKKTGTQKSTTPAKSGSSSPAGSPQKGTSTARTGSSGTGTSQR
;
A
#
# COMPACT_ATOMS: atom_id res chain seq x y z
N MET A 1 75.03 -2.70 14.55
CA MET A 1 75.39 -1.28 14.33
C MET A 1 74.11 -0.46 14.46
N ARG A 2 74.00 0.41 15.48
CA ARG A 2 73.91 1.90 15.36
C ARG A 2 72.63 2.35 14.61
N ARG A 3 71.69 3.16 15.10
CA ARG A 3 71.64 4.19 16.16
C ARG A 3 70.18 4.54 16.52
N THR A 4 69.99 4.94 17.78
CA THR A 4 68.93 5.75 18.41
C THR A 4 68.77 7.14 17.77
N TRP A 5 67.62 7.82 17.98
CA TRP A 5 67.32 9.30 18.18
C TRP A 5 65.82 9.54 17.87
N ILE A 6 64.89 9.66 18.83
CA ILE A 6 64.42 10.82 19.64
C ILE A 6 64.06 12.10 18.84
N ALA A 7 62.77 12.44 18.80
CA ALA A 7 62.14 13.77 18.96
C ALA A 7 60.63 13.58 18.75
N GLY A 8 59.71 13.86 19.68
CA GLY A 8 59.61 15.07 20.49
C GLY A 8 58.63 16.06 19.84
N ALA A 9 57.37 15.65 19.61
CA ALA A 9 56.33 16.54 19.10
C ALA A 9 55.41 16.96 20.25
N LEU A 10 55.53 18.23 20.63
CA LEU A 10 54.66 18.96 21.56
C LEU A 10 53.19 18.72 21.22
N CYS A 11 52.46 18.06 22.12
CA CYS A 11 51.01 18.22 22.21
C CYS A 11 50.71 19.58 22.85
N ALA A 12 50.43 20.58 22.02
CA ALA A 12 49.82 21.82 22.46
C ALA A 12 48.40 21.50 22.94
N LEU A 13 48.23 21.44 24.26
CA LEU A 13 46.92 21.43 24.92
C LEU A 13 46.26 22.79 24.70
N SER A 14 45.53 22.93 23.61
CA SER A 14 44.57 24.02 23.44
C SER A 14 43.44 23.79 24.44
N ILE A 15 43.49 24.49 25.57
CA ILE A 15 42.37 24.62 26.50
C ILE A 15 41.29 25.43 25.75
N THR A 16 40.43 24.73 25.02
CA THR A 16 39.21 25.32 24.48
C THR A 16 38.30 25.59 25.67
N ALA A 17 38.13 26.86 26.02
CA ALA A 17 37.13 27.28 26.98
C ALA A 17 35.76 26.81 26.49
N VAL A 18 35.23 25.76 27.10
CA VAL A 18 33.86 25.28 26.91
C VAL A 18 32.96 26.33 27.54
N LEU A 19 32.52 27.28 26.74
CA LEU A 19 31.42 28.18 27.08
C LEU A 19 30.18 27.30 27.33
N PRO A 20 29.56 27.35 28.53
CA PRO A 20 28.33 26.63 28.77
C PRO A 20 27.25 27.22 27.85
N ALA A 21 26.76 26.39 26.93
CA ALA A 21 25.64 26.72 26.06
C ALA A 21 24.38 26.93 26.91
N GLN A 22 24.18 28.16 27.41
CA GLN A 22 23.05 28.55 28.27
C GLN A 22 21.72 28.75 27.52
N GLY A 23 21.58 28.25 26.28
CA GLY A 23 20.43 28.53 25.42
C GLY A 23 19.40 27.42 25.22
N GLY A 24 19.47 26.30 25.96
CA GLY A 24 18.76 25.06 25.59
C GLY A 24 17.55 24.64 26.42
N GLN A 25 17.33 25.18 27.62
CA GLN A 25 16.34 24.58 28.53
C GLN A 25 14.91 25.12 28.34
N GLU A 26 14.73 26.41 28.03
CA GLU A 26 13.39 26.99 27.85
C GLU A 26 12.66 26.45 26.60
N SER A 27 13.37 26.06 25.55
CA SER A 27 12.73 25.48 24.37
C SER A 27 12.14 24.09 24.65
N SER A 28 12.78 23.30 25.51
CA SER A 28 12.36 21.92 25.78
C SER A 28 11.05 21.83 26.58
N GLU A 29 10.84 22.73 27.55
CA GLU A 29 9.59 22.78 28.31
C GLU A 29 8.43 23.34 27.48
N HIS A 30 8.72 24.36 26.66
CA HIS A 30 7.72 24.90 25.73
C HIS A 30 7.27 23.85 24.71
N ILE A 31 8.22 23.10 24.14
CA ILE A 31 7.93 21.99 23.20
C ILE A 31 7.09 20.91 23.89
N ARG A 32 7.43 20.51 25.13
CA ARG A 32 6.65 19.50 25.86
C ARG A 32 5.22 19.96 26.17
N ARG A 33 5.04 21.20 26.63
CA ARG A 33 3.71 21.76 26.91
C ARG A 33 2.87 21.87 25.64
N GLU A 34 3.47 22.29 24.52
CA GLU A 34 2.77 22.37 23.22
C GLU A 34 2.41 20.97 22.68
N ILE A 35 3.25 19.96 22.93
CA ILE A 35 2.94 18.55 22.60
C ILE A 35 1.76 18.04 23.44
N ASP A 36 1.74 18.28 24.74
CA ASP A 36 0.69 17.79 25.64
C ASP A 36 -0.66 18.47 25.36
N GLU A 37 -0.70 19.80 25.20
CA GLU A 37 -1.92 20.52 24.82
C GLU A 37 -2.50 20.00 23.49
N ARG A 38 -1.63 19.62 22.55
CA ARG A 38 -2.09 19.08 21.27
C ARG A 38 -2.45 17.61 21.32
N GLN A 39 -1.76 16.78 22.09
CA GLN A 39 -2.21 15.41 22.35
C GLN A 39 -3.57 15.40 23.03
N GLN A 40 -3.81 16.35 23.92
CA GLN A 40 -5.09 16.56 24.54
C GLN A 40 -6.12 17.08 23.54
N ALA A 41 -5.79 18.05 22.69
CA ALA A 41 -6.68 18.48 21.60
C ALA A 41 -7.02 17.34 20.63
N MET A 42 -6.08 16.44 20.34
CA MET A 42 -6.32 15.22 19.55
C MET A 42 -7.24 14.24 20.27
N ARG A 43 -7.05 14.05 21.57
CA ARG A 43 -7.95 13.22 22.41
C ARG A 43 -9.36 13.82 22.49
N GLU A 44 -9.46 15.14 22.44
CA GLU A 44 -10.69 15.92 22.43
C GLU A 44 -11.30 16.10 21.02
N GLY A 45 -10.68 15.57 19.96
CA GLY A 45 -11.18 15.67 18.58
C GLY A 45 -11.06 17.06 17.94
N ARG A 46 -10.29 17.99 18.53
CA ARG A 46 -9.97 19.28 17.89
C ARG A 46 -8.97 19.05 16.75
N VAL A 47 -9.39 19.40 15.54
CA VAL A 47 -8.63 19.21 14.28
C VAL A 47 -7.35 20.06 14.29
N VAL A 48 -6.25 19.49 14.76
CA VAL A 48 -4.92 20.08 14.57
C VAL A 48 -4.49 19.74 13.15
N ARG A 49 -4.62 20.70 12.21
CA ARG A 49 -4.20 20.56 10.81
C ARG A 49 -2.67 20.51 10.69
N SER A 50 -2.03 19.46 11.19
CA SER A 50 -0.60 19.25 10.99
C SER A 50 -0.35 17.87 10.40
N ASN A 51 0.51 17.82 9.40
CA ASN A 51 1.00 16.57 8.86
C ASN A 51 1.91 15.90 9.88
N VAL A 52 1.86 14.58 9.99
CA VAL A 52 2.70 13.82 10.93
C VAL A 52 3.26 12.57 10.27
N ARG A 53 4.48 12.20 10.66
CA ARG A 53 4.99 10.86 10.43
C ARG A 53 4.33 9.91 11.42
N ILE A 54 3.87 8.77 10.93
CA ILE A 54 3.26 7.74 11.78
C ILE A 54 3.93 6.40 11.51
N THR A 55 4.13 5.62 12.56
CA THR A 55 4.49 4.21 12.48
C THR A 55 3.33 3.38 13.00
N LEU A 56 2.76 2.54 12.15
CA LEU A 56 1.67 1.63 12.48
C LEU A 56 2.22 0.22 12.70
N ARG A 57 1.69 -0.47 13.70
CA ARG A 57 1.84 -1.91 13.88
C ARG A 57 0.48 -2.55 13.65
N LEU A 58 0.41 -3.43 12.65
CA LEU A 58 -0.80 -4.16 12.31
C LEU A 58 -0.96 -5.38 13.22
N ARG A 59 -2.19 -5.92 13.31
CA ARG A 59 -2.50 -7.11 14.12
C ARG A 59 -1.78 -8.38 13.64
N ASN A 60 -1.45 -8.46 12.35
CA ASN A 60 -0.61 -9.54 11.80
C ASN A 60 0.88 -9.41 12.16
N GLY A 61 1.29 -8.36 12.88
CA GLY A 61 2.67 -8.11 13.28
C GLY A 61 3.48 -7.24 12.31
N SER A 62 2.98 -6.98 11.09
CA SER A 62 3.63 -6.10 10.12
C SER A 62 3.73 -4.67 10.63
N ARG A 63 4.77 -3.96 10.18
CA ARG A 63 5.01 -2.55 10.52
C ARG A 63 4.93 -1.71 9.26
N LEU A 64 4.16 -0.63 9.31
CA LEU A 64 4.03 0.33 8.24
C LEU A 64 4.50 1.70 8.72
N LYS A 65 5.11 2.47 7.84
CA LYS A 65 5.52 3.85 8.07
C LYS A 65 4.98 4.70 6.94
N GLY A 66 4.56 5.91 7.26
CA GLY A 66 4.07 6.87 6.28
C GLY A 66 3.70 8.20 6.92
N VAL A 67 2.94 8.99 6.18
CA VAL A 67 2.50 10.33 6.60
C VAL A 67 0.98 10.40 6.64
N VAL A 68 0.44 10.95 7.73
CA VAL A 68 -0.97 11.36 7.78
C VAL A 68 -1.01 12.84 7.46
N LYS A 69 -1.81 13.21 6.46
CA LYS A 69 -1.96 14.59 6.01
C LYS A 69 -3.09 15.30 6.76
N ASP A 70 -2.95 16.61 6.93
CA ASP A 70 -3.97 17.49 7.51
C ASP A 70 -4.44 17.13 8.94
N GLY A 71 -3.70 16.28 9.65
CA GLY A 71 -4.06 15.78 10.98
C GLY A 71 -5.37 14.98 11.03
N ARG A 72 -5.83 14.43 9.90
CA ARG A 72 -7.04 13.61 9.83
C ARG A 72 -6.72 12.15 10.12
N PHE A 73 -6.61 11.80 11.40
CA PHE A 73 -6.29 10.44 11.81
C PHE A 73 -7.46 9.48 11.66
N VAL A 74 -8.68 9.97 11.90
CA VAL A 74 -9.87 9.14 11.91
C VAL A 74 -10.74 9.56 10.73
N GLU A 75 -10.72 8.75 9.68
CA GLU A 75 -11.48 8.96 8.45
C GLU A 75 -12.34 7.73 8.15
N ARG A 76 -13.46 7.93 7.45
CA ARG A 76 -14.29 6.87 6.87
C ARG A 76 -14.37 7.04 5.35
N PRO A 77 -14.17 5.98 4.55
CA PRO A 77 -14.36 6.06 3.11
C PRO A 77 -15.85 6.21 2.77
N GLN A 78 -16.19 7.18 1.94
CA GLN A 78 -17.53 7.39 1.41
C GLN A 78 -17.44 7.62 -0.10
N GLY A 79 -17.39 6.50 -0.86
CA GLY A 79 -17.15 6.55 -2.30
C GLY A 79 -15.72 7.02 -2.61
N LEU A 80 -15.59 8.17 -3.27
CA LEU A 80 -14.30 8.77 -3.63
C LEU A 80 -13.76 9.72 -2.54
N GLU A 81 -14.58 10.06 -1.55
CA GLU A 81 -14.24 11.01 -0.51
C GLU A 81 -13.93 10.31 0.82
N PHE A 82 -13.14 10.99 1.66
CA PHE A 82 -12.84 10.58 3.03
C PHE A 82 -13.39 11.63 3.98
N LEU A 83 -14.37 11.24 4.79
CA LEU A 83 -14.96 12.12 5.78
C LEU A 83 -14.28 11.92 7.14
N PRO A 84 -13.97 12.99 7.88
CA PRO A 84 -13.59 12.88 9.28
C PRO A 84 -14.70 12.16 10.06
N THR A 85 -14.34 11.19 10.89
CA THR A 85 -15.29 10.44 11.71
C THR A 85 -14.75 10.20 13.12
N GLU A 86 -15.55 9.57 13.98
CA GLU A 86 -15.14 9.11 15.30
C GLU A 86 -14.53 7.71 15.27
N MET A 87 -13.59 7.43 16.19
CA MET A 87 -12.86 6.15 16.22
C MET A 87 -13.77 4.96 16.57
N THR A 88 -14.97 5.24 17.09
CA THR A 88 -15.98 4.26 17.52
C THR A 88 -16.76 3.66 16.35
N GLU A 89 -16.71 4.25 15.15
CA GLU A 89 -17.40 3.70 13.98
C GLU A 89 -16.63 2.50 13.38
N ASP A 90 -17.37 1.47 12.96
CA ASP A 90 -16.79 0.20 12.47
C ASP A 90 -15.91 0.36 11.22
N ASP A 91 -16.24 1.33 10.37
CA ASP A 91 -15.51 1.65 9.13
C ASP A 91 -14.47 2.77 9.29
N ALA A 92 -14.23 3.23 10.53
CA ALA A 92 -13.20 4.23 10.79
C ALA A 92 -11.80 3.65 10.58
N GLY A 93 -10.90 4.48 10.05
CA GLY A 93 -9.52 4.09 9.81
C GLY A 93 -8.59 5.27 9.59
N ILE A 94 -7.34 4.94 9.28
CA ILE A 94 -6.27 5.90 9.02
C ILE A 94 -5.90 5.86 7.53
N ARG A 95 -5.86 7.02 6.88
CA ARG A 95 -5.30 7.17 5.54
C ARG A 95 -3.80 7.45 5.62
N LEU A 96 -2.99 6.50 5.19
CA LEU A 96 -1.53 6.55 5.25
C LEU A 96 -0.96 6.86 3.86
N TRP A 97 -0.37 8.05 3.71
CA TRP A 97 0.35 8.46 2.51
C TRP A 97 1.80 8.03 2.56
N TYR A 98 2.43 7.93 1.40
CA TYR A 98 3.86 7.66 1.25
C TYR A 98 4.33 6.38 1.94
N TYR A 99 3.49 5.34 1.93
CA TYR A 99 3.85 4.07 2.54
C TYR A 99 4.87 3.35 1.67
N ASN A 100 5.85 2.69 2.31
CA ASN A 100 6.90 1.90 1.65
C ASN A 100 7.61 2.64 0.49
N ASP A 101 7.86 3.94 0.65
CA ASP A 101 8.49 4.81 -0.37
C ASP A 101 7.73 4.85 -1.71
N THR A 102 6.39 4.76 -1.68
CA THR A 102 5.56 4.92 -2.88
C THR A 102 4.80 6.24 -2.84
N ASN A 103 4.63 6.94 -3.97
CA ASN A 103 3.75 8.11 -4.04
C ASN A 103 2.28 7.70 -4.15
N SER A 104 1.80 6.94 -3.17
CA SER A 104 0.41 6.49 -3.10
C SER A 104 -0.08 6.50 -1.65
N PHE A 105 -1.37 6.28 -1.46
CA PHE A 105 -1.96 6.13 -0.13
C PHE A 105 -2.65 4.78 0.00
N ILE A 106 -2.75 4.32 1.24
CA ILE A 106 -3.58 3.19 1.65
C ILE A 106 -4.51 3.65 2.77
N PHE A 107 -5.72 3.11 2.78
CA PHE A 107 -6.64 3.26 3.90
C PHE A 107 -6.58 2.00 4.77
N LEU A 108 -6.37 2.19 6.07
CA LEU A 108 -6.22 1.10 7.04
C LEU A 108 -7.32 1.21 8.10
N PRO A 109 -8.31 0.30 8.11
CA PRO A 109 -9.34 0.26 9.13
C PRO A 109 -8.72 0.07 10.52
N TYR A 110 -9.27 0.72 11.55
CA TYR A 110 -8.77 0.59 12.93
C TYR A 110 -8.82 -0.86 13.45
N THR A 111 -9.75 -1.67 12.95
CA THR A 111 -9.84 -3.10 13.24
C THR A 111 -8.57 -3.88 12.88
N THR A 112 -7.78 -3.41 11.91
CA THR A 112 -6.52 -4.04 11.46
C THR A 112 -5.30 -3.55 12.22
N ILE A 113 -5.41 -2.39 12.89
CA ILE A 113 -4.31 -1.73 13.57
C ILE A 113 -4.23 -2.24 15.01
N ALA A 114 -3.06 -2.74 15.43
CA ALA A 114 -2.81 -3.14 16.80
C ALA A 114 -2.36 -1.96 17.66
N TYR A 115 -1.45 -1.15 17.13
CA TYR A 115 -0.91 0.02 17.81
C TYR A 115 -0.38 1.02 16.79
N HIS A 116 -0.42 2.31 17.12
CA HIS A 116 0.17 3.36 16.31
C HIS A 116 1.05 4.27 17.16
N LYS A 117 2.19 4.71 16.58
CA LYS A 117 3.09 5.68 17.17
C LYS A 117 3.16 6.90 16.27
N ILE A 118 2.75 8.04 16.80
CA ILE A 118 2.93 9.34 16.15
C ILE A 118 4.39 9.75 16.34
N GLY A 119 5.06 10.07 15.24
CA GLY A 119 6.43 10.56 15.19
C GLY A 119 6.46 12.08 14.99
N ASP A 120 7.41 12.52 14.17
CA ASP A 120 7.66 13.95 13.95
C ASP A 120 6.53 14.63 13.19
N ARG A 121 6.30 15.90 13.52
CA ARG A 121 5.41 16.78 12.78
C ARG A 121 6.13 17.28 11.54
N LEU A 122 5.42 17.29 10.43
CA LEU A 122 5.93 17.75 9.15
C LEU A 122 5.21 19.02 8.75
N THR A 123 5.99 20.00 8.31
CA THR A 123 5.52 21.17 7.58
C THR A 123 5.03 20.78 6.18
N ASP A 124 4.21 21.63 5.57
CA ASP A 124 3.73 21.39 4.20
C ASP A 124 4.88 21.33 3.19
N ASP A 125 5.94 22.11 3.41
CA ASP A 125 7.14 22.11 2.57
C ASP A 125 7.96 20.82 2.70
N GLU A 126 8.00 20.21 3.88
CA GLU A 126 8.62 18.89 4.07
C GLU A 126 7.81 17.79 3.40
N VAL A 127 6.47 17.84 3.52
CA VAL A 127 5.58 16.91 2.82
C VAL A 127 5.74 17.02 1.31
N ARG A 128 5.85 18.25 0.78
CA ARG A 128 6.10 18.49 -0.65
C ARG A 128 7.46 17.94 -1.09
N ARG A 129 8.50 18.12 -0.28
CA ARG A 129 9.84 17.56 -0.55
C ARG A 129 9.83 16.04 -0.60
N ILE A 130 9.16 15.38 0.36
CA ILE A 130 9.00 13.92 0.36
C ILE A 130 8.30 13.45 -0.91
N ALA A 131 7.21 14.10 -1.32
CA ALA A 131 6.50 13.73 -2.55
C ALA A 131 7.39 13.82 -3.79
N ALA A 132 8.11 14.94 -3.95
CA ALA A 132 9.01 15.16 -5.08
C ALA A 132 10.18 14.15 -5.12
N GLU A 133 10.72 13.77 -3.95
CA GLU A 133 11.76 12.75 -3.86
C GLU A 133 11.25 11.37 -4.31
N LEU A 134 10.04 11.00 -3.88
CA LEU A 134 9.42 9.73 -4.27
C LEU A 134 9.06 9.69 -5.75
N ASP A 135 8.59 10.80 -6.33
CA ASP A 135 8.33 10.90 -7.78
C ASP A 135 9.62 10.72 -8.59
N LYS A 136 10.70 11.41 -8.19
CA LYS A 136 12.01 11.26 -8.83
C LYS A 136 12.52 9.82 -8.75
N LYS A 137 12.38 9.17 -7.58
CA LYS A 137 12.80 7.78 -7.36
C LYS A 137 11.95 6.79 -8.18
N ALA A 138 10.65 7.06 -8.32
CA ALA A 138 9.75 6.26 -9.15
C ALA A 138 10.12 6.37 -10.64
N GLU A 139 10.42 7.59 -11.11
CA GLU A 139 10.89 7.83 -12.48
C GLU A 139 12.22 7.10 -12.75
N GLU A 140 13.21 7.22 -11.86
CA GLU A 140 14.49 6.53 -11.98
C GLU A 140 14.32 5.01 -12.03
N ARG A 141 13.45 4.45 -11.16
CA ARG A 141 13.12 3.02 -11.17
C ARG A 141 12.42 2.60 -12.47
N SER A 142 11.59 3.47 -13.05
CA SER A 142 10.94 3.19 -14.33
C SER A 142 11.94 3.17 -15.48
N ARG A 143 12.93 4.09 -15.47
CA ARG A 143 14.01 4.12 -16.48
C ARG A 143 14.89 2.89 -16.43
N LEU A 144 15.25 2.42 -15.23
CA LEU A 144 16.07 1.21 -15.05
C LEU A 144 15.34 -0.09 -15.44
N LYS A 145 14.01 -0.09 -15.53
CA LYS A 145 13.21 -1.28 -15.88
C LYS A 145 12.97 -1.47 -17.37
N VAL A 146 13.46 -0.56 -18.23
CA VAL A 146 13.16 -0.59 -19.68
C VAL A 146 14.11 -1.49 -20.47
N ASP A 147 15.20 -2.02 -19.90
CA ASP A 147 16.16 -2.86 -20.63
C ASP A 147 16.34 -4.31 -20.12
N PRO A 148 15.29 -5.11 -19.83
CA PRO A 148 15.46 -6.55 -19.66
C PRO A 148 15.49 -7.31 -21.01
N ASP A 149 15.04 -6.69 -22.10
CA ASP A 149 14.77 -7.39 -23.38
C ASP A 149 15.92 -7.29 -24.41
N GLN A 150 17.05 -6.66 -24.07
CA GLN A 150 18.22 -6.52 -24.96
C GLN A 150 19.42 -7.42 -24.61
N THR A 151 19.25 -8.40 -23.70
CA THR A 151 20.32 -9.38 -23.38
C THR A 151 20.00 -10.78 -23.91
N GLY A 152 19.22 -10.86 -25.00
CA GLY A 152 18.81 -12.10 -25.66
C GLY A 152 19.38 -12.29 -27.07
N GLU A 153 20.40 -11.52 -27.48
CA GLU A 153 20.97 -11.63 -28.82
C GLU A 153 22.45 -12.02 -28.78
N ALA A 154 22.78 -13.05 -29.58
CA ALA A 154 24.09 -13.57 -29.95
C ALA A 154 24.75 -14.61 -29.02
N THR A 155 24.30 -15.87 -29.11
CA THR A 155 25.20 -16.98 -29.50
C THR A 155 24.38 -18.12 -30.14
N GLY A 156 24.15 -18.04 -31.44
CA GLY A 156 23.57 -19.11 -32.24
C GLY A 156 24.44 -19.35 -33.47
N ASP A 157 25.50 -20.14 -33.28
CA ASP A 157 26.45 -20.58 -34.29
C ASP A 157 25.73 -21.43 -35.35
N GLY A 158 25.92 -21.07 -36.61
CA GLY A 158 25.25 -21.67 -37.75
C GLY A 158 25.86 -23.02 -38.09
N THR A 159 25.08 -24.09 -37.91
CA THR A 159 25.42 -25.39 -38.48
C THR A 159 24.35 -25.78 -39.51
N ASN A 160 24.75 -25.74 -40.78
CA ASN A 160 24.01 -26.25 -41.94
C ASN A 160 23.67 -27.74 -41.77
N GLY A 161 22.41 -28.11 -41.96
CA GLY A 161 21.99 -29.51 -42.06
C GLY A 161 20.55 -29.63 -42.59
N GLU A 162 20.44 -30.18 -43.80
CA GLU A 162 19.29 -30.77 -44.49
C GLU A 162 17.85 -30.56 -43.95
N ALA A 163 16.99 -30.09 -44.87
CA ALA A 163 15.55 -29.91 -44.72
C ALA A 163 14.79 -31.24 -44.46
N GLN A 164 14.92 -31.78 -43.26
CA GLN A 164 13.82 -32.52 -42.63
C GLN A 164 12.86 -31.50 -42.01
N SER A 165 11.59 -31.84 -41.94
CA SER A 165 10.52 -30.97 -41.45
C SER A 165 10.79 -30.53 -40.01
N ASP A 166 11.48 -29.40 -39.85
CA ASP A 166 11.90 -28.78 -38.58
C ASP A 166 10.68 -28.20 -37.86
N LEU A 167 9.85 -29.09 -37.32
CA LEU A 167 8.93 -28.69 -36.28
C LEU A 167 9.76 -28.42 -35.02
N PRO A 168 9.61 -27.25 -34.38
CA PRO A 168 10.31 -26.95 -33.14
C PRO A 168 9.98 -28.05 -32.12
N VAL A 169 10.99 -28.79 -31.69
CA VAL A 169 10.83 -29.85 -30.69
C VAL A 169 10.95 -29.22 -29.31
N LEU A 170 9.89 -29.35 -28.49
CA LEU A 170 9.96 -28.97 -27.08
C LEU A 170 11.06 -29.77 -26.37
N ALA A 171 11.95 -29.08 -25.65
CA ALA A 171 12.91 -29.72 -24.76
C ALA A 171 12.18 -30.49 -23.65
N ASP A 172 12.79 -31.55 -23.11
CA ASP A 172 12.13 -32.39 -22.10
C ASP A 172 11.84 -31.64 -20.80
N GLU A 173 12.67 -30.65 -20.44
CA GLU A 173 12.43 -29.75 -19.30
C GLU A 173 11.18 -28.89 -19.50
N GLN A 174 10.96 -28.39 -20.73
CA GLN A 174 9.79 -27.59 -21.08
C GLN A 174 8.51 -28.43 -21.04
N LYS A 175 8.58 -29.68 -21.52
CA LYS A 175 7.46 -30.63 -21.40
C LYS A 175 7.13 -30.93 -19.94
N ALA A 176 8.15 -31.10 -19.09
CA ALA A 176 7.97 -31.33 -17.66
C ALA A 176 7.29 -30.12 -16.97
N LEU A 177 7.69 -28.89 -17.31
CA LEU A 177 7.06 -27.66 -16.79
C LEU A 177 5.58 -27.55 -17.20
N LEU A 178 5.26 -27.82 -18.47
CA LEU A 178 3.88 -27.80 -18.96
C LEU A 178 3.03 -28.91 -18.32
N ALA A 179 3.64 -30.06 -17.99
CA ALA A 179 2.96 -31.14 -17.28
C ALA A 179 2.71 -30.80 -15.80
N GLU A 180 3.65 -30.14 -15.13
CA GLU A 180 3.51 -29.74 -13.71
C GLU A 180 2.51 -28.59 -13.53
N PHE A 181 2.46 -27.67 -14.50
CA PHE A 181 1.61 -26.48 -14.53
C PHE A 181 0.75 -26.40 -15.81
N PRO A 182 -0.33 -27.18 -15.93
CA PRO A 182 -1.09 -27.25 -17.17
C PRO A 182 -1.90 -25.98 -17.43
N PRO A 183 -1.86 -25.39 -18.64
CA PRO A 183 -2.60 -24.18 -18.96
C PRO A 183 -4.12 -24.36 -18.83
N GLU A 184 -4.63 -25.57 -19.10
CA GLU A 184 -6.06 -25.91 -18.96
C GLU A 184 -6.57 -25.84 -17.50
N GLN A 185 -5.66 -25.98 -16.52
CA GLN A 185 -5.98 -25.84 -15.10
C GLN A 185 -5.91 -24.37 -14.63
N GLY A 186 -5.78 -23.42 -15.55
CA GLY A 186 -5.67 -22.00 -15.24
C GLY A 186 -4.27 -21.57 -14.77
N TRP A 187 -3.23 -22.40 -14.96
CA TRP A 187 -1.86 -21.95 -14.79
C TRP A 187 -1.48 -21.07 -15.98
N GLY A 188 -1.41 -19.77 -15.76
CA GLY A 188 -1.14 -18.79 -16.82
C GLY A 188 -0.85 -17.42 -16.25
N TYR A 189 -0.83 -16.43 -17.14
CA TYR A 189 -0.52 -15.04 -16.79
C TYR A 189 -1.45 -14.49 -15.71
N ASP A 190 -2.75 -14.80 -15.79
CA ASP A 190 -3.74 -14.37 -14.81
C ASP A 190 -3.46 -14.95 -13.42
N ARG A 191 -3.08 -16.24 -13.35
CA ARG A 191 -2.72 -16.89 -12.08
C ARG A 191 -1.45 -16.31 -11.48
N MET A 192 -0.44 -16.03 -12.30
CA MET A 192 0.77 -15.34 -11.85
C MET A 192 0.44 -13.98 -11.24
N ARG A 193 -0.35 -13.14 -11.93
CA ARG A 193 -0.78 -11.83 -11.41
C ARG A 193 -1.61 -11.94 -10.14
N GLU A 194 -2.51 -12.91 -10.07
CA GLU A 194 -3.31 -13.18 -8.87
C GLU A 194 -2.41 -13.49 -7.67
N LEU A 195 -1.40 -14.35 -7.85
CA LEU A 195 -0.47 -14.74 -6.79
C LEU A 195 0.40 -13.56 -6.33
N GLU A 196 0.92 -12.76 -7.27
CA GLU A 196 1.66 -11.53 -6.93
C GLU A 196 0.78 -10.51 -6.20
N ALA A 197 -0.46 -10.32 -6.68
CA ALA A 197 -1.42 -9.44 -6.03
C ALA A 197 -1.79 -9.94 -4.64
N ARG A 198 -1.94 -11.25 -4.44
CA ARG A 198 -2.25 -11.86 -3.13
C ARG A 198 -1.10 -11.65 -2.15
N LYS A 199 0.15 -11.81 -2.62
CA LYS A 199 1.37 -11.55 -1.85
C LYS A 199 1.42 -10.10 -1.35
N ILE A 200 1.05 -9.14 -2.20
CA ILE A 200 1.07 -7.70 -1.85
C ILE A 200 -0.13 -7.33 -0.97
N ARG A 201 -1.33 -7.77 -1.32
CA ARG A 201 -2.59 -7.28 -0.75
C ARG A 201 -2.92 -7.89 0.61
N ILE A 202 -2.78 -9.22 0.72
CA ILE A 202 -3.24 -9.98 1.88
C ILE A 202 -2.05 -10.42 2.75
N GLY A 203 -0.82 -10.35 2.22
CA GLY A 203 0.37 -10.88 2.88
C GLY A 203 0.34 -12.41 3.01
N VAL A 204 -0.53 -13.07 2.25
CA VAL A 204 -0.60 -14.53 2.19
C VAL A 204 0.46 -14.98 1.20
N TYR A 205 1.49 -15.65 1.72
CA TYR A 205 2.56 -16.19 0.92
C TYR A 205 2.05 -17.30 -0.02
N PRO A 206 2.61 -17.42 -1.23
CA PRO A 206 2.35 -18.55 -2.12
C PRO A 206 2.67 -19.88 -1.43
N ASN A 207 1.91 -20.94 -1.71
CA ASN A 207 2.31 -22.29 -1.31
C ASN A 207 3.54 -22.76 -2.12
N GLU A 208 4.18 -23.88 -1.75
CA GLU A 208 5.40 -24.35 -2.43
C GLU A 208 5.22 -24.55 -3.95
N LYS A 209 4.07 -25.06 -4.37
CA LYS A 209 3.74 -25.25 -5.80
C LYS A 209 3.57 -23.91 -6.53
N GLU A 210 2.85 -22.97 -5.92
CA GLU A 210 2.66 -21.61 -6.43
C GLU A 210 3.99 -20.84 -6.48
N GLN A 211 4.88 -21.03 -5.50
CA GLN A 211 6.21 -20.43 -5.48
C GLN A 211 7.07 -21.00 -6.61
N LYS A 212 7.10 -22.33 -6.79
CA LYS A 212 7.78 -22.96 -7.93
C LYS A 212 7.27 -22.44 -9.27
N PHE A 213 5.96 -22.25 -9.41
CA PHE A 213 5.39 -21.65 -10.63
C PHE A 213 5.89 -20.23 -10.85
N LEU A 214 5.90 -19.37 -9.81
CA LEU A 214 6.44 -18.01 -9.92
C LEU A 214 7.93 -18.01 -10.30
N ASP A 215 8.72 -18.91 -9.71
CA ASP A 215 10.16 -19.01 -9.97
C ASP A 215 10.47 -19.56 -11.37
N SER A 216 9.57 -20.37 -11.95
CA SER A 216 9.72 -20.98 -13.29
C SER A 216 8.82 -20.35 -14.35
N PHE A 217 8.14 -19.24 -14.04
CA PHE A 217 7.10 -18.66 -14.89
C PHE A 217 7.60 -18.29 -16.29
N GLU A 218 8.82 -17.75 -16.37
CA GLU A 218 9.42 -17.33 -17.65
C GLU A 218 9.69 -18.54 -18.56
N ALA A 219 10.32 -19.60 -18.01
CA ALA A 219 10.57 -20.85 -18.73
C ALA A 219 9.26 -21.55 -19.12
N TRP A 220 8.26 -21.53 -18.24
CA TRP A 220 6.93 -22.05 -18.51
C TRP A 220 6.24 -21.26 -19.65
N ASN A 221 6.34 -19.93 -19.66
CA ASN A 221 5.72 -19.09 -20.69
C ASN A 221 6.35 -19.32 -22.06
N GLN A 222 7.68 -19.49 -22.13
CA GLN A 222 8.37 -19.87 -23.37
C GLN A 222 7.92 -21.25 -23.87
N ALA A 223 7.84 -22.24 -22.97
CA ALA A 223 7.36 -23.58 -23.30
C ALA A 223 5.91 -23.53 -23.83
N PHE A 224 5.04 -22.72 -23.22
CA PHE A 224 3.66 -22.56 -23.62
C PHE A 224 3.52 -21.95 -25.02
N GLN A 225 4.31 -20.92 -25.35
CA GLN A 225 4.32 -20.32 -26.69
C GLN A 225 4.76 -21.31 -27.77
N LEU A 226 5.83 -22.07 -27.53
CA LEU A 226 6.28 -23.11 -28.46
C LEU A 226 5.22 -24.20 -28.64
N TRP A 227 4.59 -24.63 -27.54
CA TRP A 227 3.50 -25.59 -27.59
C TRP A 227 2.31 -25.10 -28.42
N GLN A 228 1.92 -23.82 -28.29
CA GLN A 228 0.86 -23.23 -29.12
C GLN A 228 1.22 -23.23 -30.60
N GLN A 229 2.46 -22.87 -30.95
CA GLN A 229 2.93 -22.90 -32.34
C GLN A 229 2.90 -24.32 -32.92
N ILE A 230 3.32 -25.31 -32.14
CA ILE A 230 3.31 -26.71 -32.57
C ILE A 230 1.86 -27.20 -32.79
N GLU A 231 0.94 -26.86 -31.90
CA GLU A 231 -0.49 -27.19 -32.06
C GLU A 231 -1.10 -26.51 -33.29
N GLU A 232 -0.75 -25.26 -33.57
CA GLU A 232 -1.19 -24.55 -34.77
C GLU A 232 -0.64 -25.21 -36.05
N LEU A 233 0.66 -25.55 -36.06
CA LEU A 233 1.28 -26.26 -37.18
C LEU A 233 0.65 -27.63 -37.40
N LYS A 234 0.37 -28.39 -36.33
CA LYS A 234 -0.36 -29.67 -36.42
C LYS A 234 -1.77 -29.48 -36.97
N ARG A 235 -2.49 -28.46 -36.52
CA ARG A 235 -3.83 -28.14 -37.01
C ARG A 235 -3.83 -27.77 -38.50
N ASN A 236 -2.81 -27.04 -38.95
CA ASN A 236 -2.66 -26.64 -40.36
C ASN A 236 -2.12 -27.79 -41.24
N ALA A 237 -1.31 -28.70 -40.67
CA ALA A 237 -0.77 -29.86 -41.37
C ALA A 237 -1.74 -31.04 -41.43
N ALA A 238 -2.75 -31.08 -40.56
CA ALA A 238 -3.87 -32.00 -40.71
C ALA A 238 -4.54 -31.69 -42.07
N PRO A 239 -4.48 -32.60 -43.06
CA PRO A 239 -5.04 -32.33 -44.36
C PRO A 239 -6.52 -32.05 -44.20
N SER A 240 -6.99 -30.92 -44.75
CA SER A 240 -8.42 -30.59 -44.95
C SER A 240 -9.09 -31.56 -45.93
N GLY A 241 -8.79 -32.86 -45.82
CA GLY A 241 -9.49 -33.95 -46.48
C GLY A 241 -10.86 -34.14 -45.84
N GLU A 242 -11.78 -33.25 -46.20
CA GLU A 242 -12.98 -33.65 -46.93
C GLU A 242 -13.51 -35.06 -46.58
N VAL A 243 -14.19 -35.16 -45.43
CA VAL A 243 -15.33 -36.08 -45.35
C VAL A 243 -16.55 -35.21 -45.63
N ALA A 244 -16.93 -35.15 -46.90
CA ALA A 244 -18.24 -34.69 -47.30
C ALA A 244 -19.29 -35.43 -46.44
N PRO A 245 -20.30 -34.74 -45.85
CA PRO A 245 -21.44 -35.43 -45.28
C PRO A 245 -22.21 -36.07 -46.44
N THR A 246 -21.87 -37.31 -46.80
CA THR A 246 -22.72 -38.15 -47.62
C THR A 246 -23.98 -38.39 -46.81
N GLY A 247 -25.05 -37.70 -47.20
CA GLY A 247 -26.37 -37.94 -46.67
C GLY A 247 -26.78 -39.38 -46.95
N GLU A 248 -26.93 -40.17 -45.91
CA GLU A 248 -27.80 -41.34 -45.94
C GLU A 248 -29.13 -40.95 -45.29
N ALA A 249 -30.10 -40.79 -46.17
CA ALA A 249 -31.50 -40.67 -45.82
C ALA A 249 -32.01 -42.01 -45.29
N GLY A 250 -32.66 -41.96 -44.12
CA GLY A 250 -33.77 -42.83 -43.76
C GLY A 250 -33.43 -44.13 -43.04
N THR A 251 -33.71 -44.19 -41.75
CA THR A 251 -34.62 -45.22 -41.21
C THR A 251 -35.32 -44.65 -39.96
N GLU A 252 -36.64 -44.54 -40.05
CA GLU A 252 -37.55 -44.30 -38.93
C GLU A 252 -37.37 -45.38 -37.87
N GLY A 253 -37.14 -44.97 -36.63
CA GLY A 253 -37.06 -45.86 -35.48
C GLY A 253 -37.51 -45.13 -34.23
N ALA A 254 -38.81 -45.22 -33.95
CA ALA A 254 -39.44 -44.74 -32.73
C ALA A 254 -38.72 -45.32 -31.49
N GLY A 255 -38.09 -44.44 -30.72
CA GLY A 255 -37.41 -44.75 -29.47
C GLY A 255 -37.73 -43.69 -28.43
N THR A 256 -38.65 -44.05 -27.55
CA THR A 256 -39.19 -43.33 -26.38
C THR A 256 -38.15 -42.50 -25.61
N PRO A 257 -38.47 -41.24 -25.21
CA PRO A 257 -37.60 -40.46 -24.34
C PRO A 257 -37.52 -41.10 -22.94
N PRO A 258 -36.33 -41.22 -22.32
CA PRO A 258 -36.25 -41.58 -20.92
C PRO A 258 -36.87 -40.47 -20.05
N PRO A 259 -37.57 -40.82 -18.96
CA PRO A 259 -38.19 -39.85 -18.07
C PRO A 259 -37.14 -38.97 -17.41
N ILE A 260 -37.38 -37.67 -17.48
CA ILE A 260 -36.69 -36.62 -16.74
C ILE A 260 -36.78 -36.97 -15.24
N GLY A 261 -35.67 -37.48 -14.71
CA GLY A 261 -35.48 -37.73 -13.30
C GLY A 261 -35.55 -36.41 -12.54
N ALA A 262 -36.55 -36.34 -11.68
CA ALA A 262 -36.77 -35.28 -10.73
C ALA A 262 -35.52 -35.04 -9.86
N LEU A 263 -35.03 -33.80 -9.87
CA LEU A 263 -34.17 -33.32 -8.79
C LEU A 263 -35.04 -33.16 -7.53
N PRO A 264 -34.66 -33.78 -6.39
CA PRO A 264 -35.34 -33.56 -5.12
C PRO A 264 -35.13 -32.12 -4.67
N GLY A 265 -36.23 -31.53 -4.21
CA GLY A 265 -36.34 -30.10 -3.92
C GLY A 265 -35.36 -29.60 -2.87
N THR A 266 -34.85 -28.40 -3.15
CA THR A 266 -34.29 -27.51 -2.14
C THR A 266 -35.44 -26.69 -1.56
N PRO A 267 -35.85 -26.90 -0.31
CA PRO A 267 -36.88 -26.09 0.31
C PRO A 267 -36.33 -24.70 0.67
N GLY A 268 -36.98 -23.67 0.14
CA GLY A 268 -37.44 -22.50 0.89
C GLY A 268 -36.40 -21.52 1.43
N GLY A 269 -36.53 -20.25 1.02
CA GLY A 269 -36.11 -19.14 1.88
C GLY A 269 -35.58 -17.88 1.18
N LEU A 270 -36.32 -17.31 0.24
CA LEU A 270 -36.19 -15.87 -0.08
C LEU A 270 -37.06 -15.08 0.91
N PRO A 271 -36.50 -14.23 1.78
CA PRO A 271 -37.30 -13.19 2.42
C PRO A 271 -37.61 -12.08 1.43
N THR A 272 -38.88 -12.05 1.06
CA THR A 272 -39.62 -10.98 0.40
C THR A 272 -39.30 -9.60 0.95
N ALA A 273 -39.17 -8.64 0.04
CA ALA A 273 -39.14 -7.21 0.31
C ALA A 273 -40.27 -6.77 1.24
N GLN A 274 -39.92 -6.23 2.40
CA GLN A 274 -40.86 -5.56 3.29
C GLN A 274 -40.90 -4.07 2.95
N LYS A 275 -41.85 -3.69 2.08
CA LYS A 275 -42.36 -2.32 1.95
C LYS A 275 -43.03 -1.94 3.28
N GLY A 276 -42.32 -1.18 4.12
CA GLY A 276 -42.89 -0.48 5.26
C GLY A 276 -43.21 0.97 4.90
N ALA A 277 -44.45 1.22 4.51
CA ALA A 277 -45.01 2.56 4.50
C ALA A 277 -45.48 2.91 5.92
N THR A 278 -44.94 3.97 6.52
CA THR A 278 -45.60 4.67 7.63
C THR A 278 -45.76 6.15 7.33
N LYS A 279 -47.03 6.46 7.16
CA LYS A 279 -47.75 7.73 7.12
C LYS A 279 -47.35 8.72 8.23
N THR A 280 -47.32 9.99 7.85
CA THR A 280 -47.83 11.19 8.54
C THR A 280 -47.42 11.46 9.99
N GLY A 281 -46.67 12.55 10.15
CA GLY A 281 -46.58 13.33 11.39
C GLY A 281 -46.28 14.79 11.05
N ALA A 282 -47.32 15.54 10.68
CA ALA A 282 -47.27 16.99 10.60
C ALA A 282 -47.05 17.57 12.01
N LYS A 283 -46.08 18.47 12.17
CA LYS A 283 -46.11 19.52 13.19
C LYS A 283 -45.44 20.78 12.68
N ASP A 284 -46.29 21.77 12.46
CA ASP A 284 -45.99 23.19 12.39
C ASP A 284 -45.07 23.64 13.54
N GLY A 285 -44.11 24.49 13.20
CA GLY A 285 -43.09 24.97 14.14
C GLY A 285 -42.34 26.21 13.68
N LYS A 286 -43.09 27.20 13.18
CA LYS A 286 -42.76 28.63 13.06
C LYS A 286 -41.64 29.11 14.03
N LYS A 287 -40.56 29.69 13.48
CA LYS A 287 -39.98 30.99 13.92
C LYS A 287 -38.80 31.43 13.04
N THR A 288 -39.10 32.43 12.21
CA THR A 288 -38.32 33.64 11.89
C THR A 288 -36.96 33.81 12.58
N GLY A 289 -35.90 33.94 11.78
CA GLY A 289 -34.58 34.39 12.21
C GLY A 289 -33.85 35.12 11.08
N THR A 290 -34.07 36.42 11.02
CA THR A 290 -33.40 37.43 10.18
C THR A 290 -31.89 37.23 10.08
N GLN A 291 -31.35 36.95 8.90
CA GLN A 291 -29.92 37.11 8.62
C GLN A 291 -29.67 38.48 7.99
N LYS A 292 -29.15 39.37 8.85
CA LYS A 292 -28.64 40.69 8.53
C LYS A 292 -27.29 40.51 7.82
N SER A 293 -27.28 40.90 6.54
CA SER A 293 -26.06 41.12 5.76
C SER A 293 -25.24 42.25 6.37
N THR A 294 -24.00 41.97 6.77
CA THR A 294 -22.98 43.00 7.02
C THR A 294 -21.68 42.61 6.35
N THR A 295 -21.38 43.33 5.28
CA THR A 295 -20.08 43.54 4.64
C THR A 295 -19.02 43.93 5.68
N PRO A 296 -17.76 43.49 5.57
CA PRO A 296 -16.65 44.21 6.19
C PRO A 296 -16.04 45.17 5.17
N ALA A 297 -16.13 46.45 5.51
CA ALA A 297 -15.39 47.53 4.89
C ALA A 297 -13.95 47.59 5.45
N LYS A 298 -13.09 48.05 4.55
CA LYS A 298 -11.71 48.51 4.65
C LYS A 298 -11.52 49.64 5.68
N SER A 299 -10.58 49.50 6.62
CA SER A 299 -9.77 50.57 7.27
C SER A 299 -8.87 49.91 8.33
N GLY A 300 -7.54 50.04 8.29
CA GLY A 300 -6.79 51.18 8.83
C GLY A 300 -5.99 50.70 10.05
N SER A 301 -4.66 50.54 9.92
CA SER A 301 -3.66 51.40 10.58
C SER A 301 -3.93 51.69 12.06
N SER A 302 -3.17 51.06 12.96
CA SER A 302 -2.45 51.75 14.05
C SER A 302 -1.70 50.75 14.93
N SER A 303 -0.39 50.95 15.04
CA SER A 303 0.44 50.47 16.14
C SER A 303 -0.08 51.01 17.48
N PRO A 304 0.25 50.35 18.61
CA PRO A 304 1.17 51.05 19.50
C PRO A 304 2.22 50.16 20.17
N ALA A 305 3.32 50.82 20.51
CA ALA A 305 4.38 50.35 21.38
C ALA A 305 3.86 50.01 22.78
N GLY A 306 4.39 48.94 23.36
CA GLY A 306 4.15 48.54 24.75
C GLY A 306 5.40 47.91 25.35
N SER A 307 6.00 48.63 26.29
CA SER A 307 7.23 48.35 27.04
C SER A 307 7.24 47.02 27.82
N PRO A 308 8.43 46.50 28.18
CA PRO A 308 8.60 45.20 28.84
C PRO A 308 8.35 45.28 30.36
N GLN A 309 7.51 44.37 30.87
CA GLN A 309 7.39 44.13 32.31
C GLN A 309 8.43 43.12 32.79
N LYS A 310 9.28 43.58 33.72
CA LYS A 310 10.10 42.74 34.62
C LYS A 310 9.17 41.91 35.51
N GLY A 311 9.30 40.59 35.44
CA GLY A 311 8.67 39.64 36.36
C GLY A 311 9.74 38.86 37.13
N THR A 312 9.68 38.94 38.44
CA THR A 312 10.63 38.47 39.44
C THR A 312 10.65 36.94 39.59
N SER A 313 11.86 36.39 39.66
CA SER A 313 12.16 35.02 40.07
C SER A 313 11.59 34.68 41.45
N THR A 314 10.91 33.55 41.58
CA THR A 314 10.71 32.88 42.87
C THR A 314 11.33 31.49 42.77
N ALA A 315 12.44 31.31 43.46
CA ALA A 315 13.12 30.03 43.61
C ALA A 315 12.21 29.06 44.39
N ARG A 316 12.01 27.85 43.87
CA ARG A 316 11.42 26.74 44.62
C ARG A 316 12.39 25.57 44.61
N THR A 317 13.09 25.43 45.73
CA THR A 317 13.84 24.24 46.14
C THR A 317 12.88 23.08 46.42
N GLY A 318 13.18 21.90 45.88
CA GLY A 318 12.48 20.65 46.18
C GLY A 318 13.31 19.50 45.60
N SER A 319 14.29 19.01 46.35
CA SER A 319 14.19 17.84 47.23
C SER A 319 14.27 16.52 46.45
N SER A 320 15.46 15.95 46.57
CA SER A 320 15.89 14.59 46.25
C SER A 320 14.94 13.48 46.72
N GLY A 321 14.76 12.47 45.88
CA GLY A 321 14.18 11.16 46.23
C GLY A 321 14.83 10.06 45.40
N THR A 322 15.95 9.52 45.91
CA THR A 322 16.58 8.29 45.44
C THR A 322 15.77 7.08 45.94
N GLY A 323 15.17 6.34 45.01
CA GLY A 323 14.51 5.06 45.28
C GLY A 323 15.27 3.90 44.65
N THR A 324 16.24 3.37 45.39
CA THR A 324 16.82 2.05 45.15
C THR A 324 15.79 0.99 45.48
N SER A 325 15.47 0.10 44.55
CA SER A 325 14.80 -1.17 44.90
C SER A 325 15.41 -2.30 44.09
N GLN A 326 16.17 -3.13 44.80
CA GLN A 326 16.56 -4.46 44.39
C GLN A 326 15.43 -5.43 44.77
N ARG A 327 15.09 -6.33 43.86
CA ARG A 327 14.88 -7.75 44.12
C ARG A 327 15.11 -8.53 42.84
#